data_AF-A0A933B2W8-F1
#
_entry.id   AF-A0A933B2W8-F1
#
_cell.length_a   1.000
_cell.length_b   1.000
_cell.length_c   1.000
_cell.angle_alpha   90.00
_cell.angle_beta   90.00
_cell.angle_gamma   90.00
#
_symmetry.space_group_name_H-M   'P 1'
#
loop_
_entity.id
_entity.type
_entity.pdbx_description
1 polymer ?
#
loop_
_entity_poly.entity_id
_entity_poly.type
_entity_poly.pdbx_seq_one_letter_code
_entity_poly.pdbx_strand_id
1 'polypeptide(L)'
;MTDGDRTTMRLSFPVYPAVEAEIGNYELFLRPNGVYRTRRVRADNYLYPMYAYQDGGAYTVSTSVYALIHAKRRFVRNPKFQTTHFYRPSFLTIDAQIQRVRTTRRRSTRELTDAGPIIELGARLIQAYVTEIETRFPGAVHILLMGGKDSENIILAHRSSRWIVVSGEPNAPLNEAFLRENGVAVERFIARSNETDDALLTEEILASDCSFDVAHFRWTRALRDLVQEHGGRAVIWMGTSGDGTFAKNNNHRDVDYYAVHDLHVGTAMGVWHQMLKNVLNVPVVSPYQSPRFLDELFYRFDPLFVFRTGDVRPQVGARLLGHPVAYPPRNPTPAPWARDRAKSIPAYVRQLKREGIPCTTRPVRSWARGRWEAAWRTLDALSVKRRSPVSRVLAPLRHRAGRVVPALRNTRHDIAATEIR
;
A
#
# COMPACT_ATOMS: atom_id res chain seq x y z
N MET A 1 38.51 -6.65 -6.42
CA MET A 1 37.71 -6.56 -5.19
C MET A 1 37.04 -7.90 -5.00
N THR A 2 37.57 -8.71 -4.09
CA THR A 2 36.92 -9.93 -3.64
C THR A 2 35.63 -9.54 -2.92
N ASP A 3 34.53 -10.22 -3.24
CA ASP A 3 33.22 -10.11 -2.59
C ASP A 3 33.39 -10.50 -1.11
N GLY A 4 33.91 -9.57 -0.31
CA GLY A 4 34.03 -9.69 1.12
C GLY A 4 32.63 -9.82 1.68
N ASP A 5 32.39 -10.96 2.31
CA ASP A 5 31.19 -11.47 2.95
C ASP A 5 30.34 -10.36 3.59
N ARG A 6 29.57 -9.64 2.78
CA ARG A 6 28.54 -8.73 3.27
C ARG A 6 27.47 -9.67 3.82
N THR A 7 27.51 -9.88 5.13
CA THR A 7 26.49 -10.55 5.91
C THR A 7 25.17 -9.86 5.59
N THR A 8 24.48 -10.41 4.59
CA THR A 8 23.24 -9.84 4.08
C THR A 8 22.23 -10.13 5.16
N MET A 9 21.84 -9.10 5.91
CA MET A 9 20.82 -9.22 6.94
C MET A 9 19.59 -9.85 6.28
N ARG A 10 19.28 -11.08 6.67
CA ARG A 10 18.14 -11.79 6.10
C ARG A 10 16.87 -11.27 6.76
N LEU A 11 15.84 -11.01 5.95
CA LEU A 11 14.50 -10.80 6.46
C LEU A 11 14.13 -11.97 7.38
N SER A 12 13.83 -11.68 8.64
CA SER A 12 13.48 -12.69 9.63
C SER A 12 11.98 -12.73 9.83
N PHE A 13 11.39 -13.91 9.64
CA PHE A 13 9.97 -14.18 9.86
C PHE A 13 9.84 -15.37 10.81
N PRO A 14 9.87 -15.15 12.14
CA PRO A 14 9.69 -16.23 13.10
C PRO A 14 8.36 -16.95 12.88
N VAL A 15 8.36 -18.26 13.09
CA VAL A 15 7.16 -19.09 13.05
C VAL A 15 6.60 -19.19 14.45
N TYR A 16 5.37 -18.69 14.65
CA TYR A 16 4.65 -18.79 15.90
C TYR A 16 3.79 -20.07 15.88
N PRO A 17 4.10 -21.07 16.73
CA PRO A 17 3.50 -22.40 16.62
C PRO A 17 2.05 -22.47 17.10
N ALA A 18 1.63 -21.52 17.94
CA ALA A 18 0.28 -21.48 18.49
C ALA A 18 -0.76 -21.31 17.37
N VAL A 19 -1.82 -22.12 17.43
CA VAL A 19 -2.96 -22.02 16.52
C VAL A 19 -4.04 -21.19 17.21
N GLU A 20 -4.30 -20.00 16.68
CA GLU A 20 -5.31 -19.10 17.21
C GLU A 20 -6.69 -19.42 16.64
N ALA A 21 -7.74 -18.96 17.32
CA ALA A 21 -9.11 -19.17 16.87
C ALA A 21 -9.41 -18.37 15.60
N GLU A 22 -9.01 -17.10 15.59
CA GLU A 22 -9.19 -16.17 14.48
C GLU A 22 -8.06 -15.13 14.51
N ILE A 23 -7.58 -14.70 13.34
CA ILE A 23 -6.67 -13.56 13.21
C ILE A 23 -7.24 -12.59 12.18
N GLY A 24 -7.34 -11.31 12.55
CA GLY A 24 -7.70 -10.21 11.66
C GLY A 24 -6.50 -9.68 10.87
N ASN A 25 -6.71 -9.21 9.64
CA ASN A 25 -5.61 -8.62 8.84
C ASN A 25 -5.04 -7.35 9.49
N TYR A 26 -5.88 -6.48 10.07
CA TYR A 26 -5.43 -5.29 10.79
C TYR A 26 -4.63 -5.66 12.03
N GLU A 27 -5.13 -6.62 12.81
CA GLU A 27 -4.44 -7.11 14.00
C GLU A 27 -3.07 -7.72 13.67
N LEU A 28 -3.01 -8.56 12.64
CA LEU A 28 -1.76 -9.13 12.14
C LEU A 28 -0.74 -8.04 11.80
N PHE A 29 -1.19 -6.91 11.25
CA PHE A 29 -0.34 -5.80 10.86
C PHE A 29 0.30 -5.05 12.03
N LEU A 30 -0.34 -5.12 13.20
CA LEU A 30 0.15 -4.52 14.46
C LEU A 30 1.05 -5.46 15.26
N ARG A 31 1.13 -6.74 14.88
CA ARG A 31 1.99 -7.73 15.53
C ARG A 31 3.43 -7.67 14.98
N PRO A 32 4.42 -8.26 15.67
CA PRO A 32 5.74 -8.51 15.07
C PRO A 32 5.62 -9.28 13.75
N ASN A 33 6.59 -9.10 12.85
CA ASN A 33 6.67 -9.89 11.62
C ASN A 33 6.76 -11.37 11.98
N GLY A 34 6.15 -12.19 11.14
CA GLY A 34 6.27 -13.63 11.25
C GLY A 34 5.19 -14.38 10.51
N VAL A 35 5.15 -15.67 10.81
CA VAL A 35 4.21 -16.63 10.28
C VAL A 35 3.37 -17.16 11.43
N TYR A 36 2.06 -16.98 11.33
CA TYR A 36 1.10 -17.33 12.37
C TYR A 36 0.17 -18.42 11.86
N ARG A 37 -0.46 -19.17 12.78
CA ARG A 37 -1.48 -20.17 12.44
C ARG A 37 -2.81 -19.80 13.06
N THR A 38 -3.89 -20.00 12.32
CA THR A 38 -5.25 -19.69 12.79
C THR A 38 -6.28 -20.64 12.17
N ARG A 39 -7.36 -20.91 12.89
CA ARG A 39 -8.51 -21.68 12.35
C ARG A 39 -9.36 -20.83 11.40
N ARG A 40 -9.41 -19.52 11.62
CA ARG A 40 -10.20 -18.58 10.81
C ARG A 40 -9.38 -17.33 10.48
N VAL A 41 -9.60 -16.80 9.28
CA VAL A 41 -9.06 -15.51 8.86
C VAL A 41 -10.18 -14.50 8.79
N ARG A 42 -9.95 -13.30 9.32
CA ARG A 42 -10.88 -12.18 9.20
C ARG A 42 -10.20 -11.06 8.40
N ALA A 43 -10.78 -10.72 7.26
CA ALA A 43 -10.39 -9.52 6.54
C ALA A 43 -11.28 -8.36 6.99
N ASP A 44 -10.74 -7.53 7.87
CA ASP A 44 -11.37 -6.32 8.37
C ASP A 44 -11.36 -5.23 7.29
N ASN A 45 -10.34 -5.21 6.44
CA ASN A 45 -10.23 -4.29 5.31
C ASN A 45 -9.39 -4.89 4.17
N TYR A 46 -9.35 -4.22 3.01
CA TYR A 46 -8.47 -4.59 1.91
C TYR A 46 -7.08 -3.95 1.99
N LEU A 47 -6.89 -2.98 2.89
CA LEU A 47 -5.74 -2.09 2.86
C LEU A 47 -4.50 -2.70 3.49
N TYR A 48 -4.62 -3.33 4.65
CA TYR A 48 -3.50 -4.08 5.25
C TYR A 48 -3.42 -5.49 4.65
N PRO A 49 -2.39 -5.81 3.84
CA PRO A 49 -2.32 -7.10 3.19
C PRO A 49 -2.13 -8.22 4.21
N MET A 50 -3.00 -9.22 4.15
CA MET A 50 -2.82 -10.51 4.80
C MET A 50 -2.79 -11.57 3.70
N TYR A 51 -1.80 -12.45 3.77
CA TYR A 51 -1.66 -13.58 2.88
C TYR A 51 -1.88 -14.87 3.66
N ALA A 52 -2.42 -15.88 3.00
CA ALA A 52 -2.71 -17.16 3.61
C ALA A 52 -2.51 -18.33 2.63
N TYR A 53 -2.16 -19.48 3.17
CA TYR A 53 -2.45 -20.78 2.55
C TYR A 53 -3.03 -21.71 3.60
N GLN A 54 -3.81 -22.71 3.17
CA GLN A 54 -4.42 -23.68 4.06
C GLN A 54 -3.57 -24.95 4.09
N ASP A 55 -3.32 -25.46 5.30
CA ASP A 55 -2.61 -26.72 5.53
C ASP A 55 -3.06 -27.36 6.85
N GLY A 56 -3.34 -28.67 6.82
CA GLY A 56 -3.80 -29.42 7.99
C GLY A 56 -5.06 -28.86 8.65
N GLY A 57 -6.01 -28.35 7.87
CA GLY A 57 -7.27 -27.80 8.40
C GLY A 57 -7.18 -26.42 9.05
N ALA A 58 -6.01 -25.79 9.06
CA ALA A 58 -5.79 -24.42 9.54
C ALA A 58 -5.23 -23.52 8.43
N TYR A 59 -5.32 -22.21 8.62
CA TYR A 59 -4.65 -21.21 7.80
C TYR A 59 -3.29 -20.88 8.40
N THR A 60 -2.27 -20.84 7.55
CA THR A 60 -0.97 -20.24 7.86
C THR A 60 -0.95 -18.85 7.22
N VAL A 61 -0.77 -17.81 8.04
CA VAL A 61 -0.93 -16.41 7.64
C VAL A 61 0.32 -15.57 7.90
N SER A 62 0.53 -14.55 7.07
CA SER A 62 1.60 -13.56 7.22
C SER A 62 1.27 -12.28 6.44
N THR A 63 1.96 -11.19 6.76
CA THR A 63 2.03 -9.98 5.92
C THR A 63 2.97 -10.15 4.72
N SER A 64 3.64 -11.29 4.56
CA SER A 64 4.59 -11.55 3.48
C SER A 64 4.34 -12.89 2.77
N VAL A 65 4.23 -12.88 1.45
CA VAL A 65 4.21 -14.09 0.60
C VAL A 65 5.55 -14.81 0.71
N TYR A 66 6.66 -14.08 0.76
CA TYR A 66 8.01 -14.62 0.96
C TYR A 66 8.11 -15.43 2.26
N ALA A 67 7.60 -14.88 3.37
CA ALA A 67 7.56 -15.60 4.65
C ALA A 67 6.77 -16.92 4.57
N LEU A 68 5.63 -16.91 3.87
CA LEU A 68 4.80 -18.09 3.68
C LEU A 68 5.43 -19.12 2.74
N ILE A 69 6.23 -18.69 1.76
CA ILE A 69 7.04 -19.58 0.91
C ILE A 69 8.07 -20.34 1.75
N HIS A 70 8.73 -19.64 2.68
CA HIS A 70 9.65 -20.25 3.63
C HIS A 70 8.95 -21.25 4.56
N ALA A 71 7.80 -20.86 5.11
CA ALA A 71 7.01 -21.75 5.97
C ALA A 71 6.55 -23.04 5.25
N LYS A 72 6.09 -22.92 3.99
CA LYS A 72 5.67 -24.08 3.19
C LYS A 72 6.81 -24.82 2.50
N ARG A 73 8.06 -24.34 2.63
CA ARG A 73 9.30 -24.94 2.08
C ARG A 73 9.29 -25.20 0.58
N ARG A 74 8.46 -24.49 -0.20
CA ARG A 74 8.39 -24.62 -1.66
C ARG A 74 7.83 -23.37 -2.30
N PHE A 75 8.33 -23.03 -3.48
CA PHE A 75 7.78 -21.95 -4.31
C PHE A 75 7.12 -22.52 -5.56
N VAL A 76 5.84 -22.19 -5.77
CA VAL A 76 5.08 -22.58 -6.96
C VAL A 76 4.73 -21.31 -7.72
N ARG A 77 5.50 -20.98 -8.76
CA ARG A 77 5.32 -19.71 -9.48
C ARG A 77 3.92 -19.58 -10.04
N ASN A 78 3.22 -18.50 -9.69
CA ASN A 78 1.92 -18.18 -10.29
C ASN A 78 2.12 -17.66 -11.71
N PRO A 79 1.80 -18.42 -12.77
CA PRO A 79 2.00 -17.94 -14.14
C PRO A 79 1.18 -16.68 -14.43
N LYS A 80 0.13 -16.40 -13.63
CA LYS A 80 -0.75 -15.24 -13.80
C LYS A 80 -0.21 -13.93 -13.26
N PHE A 81 0.73 -13.99 -12.33
CA PHE A 81 1.33 -12.81 -11.72
C PHE A 81 2.51 -12.33 -12.57
N GLN A 82 2.54 -11.07 -12.99
CA GLN A 82 3.61 -10.50 -13.82
C GLN A 82 3.90 -9.07 -13.34
N THR A 83 5.16 -8.75 -13.03
CA THR A 83 5.56 -7.45 -12.43
C THR A 83 5.51 -6.28 -13.39
N THR A 84 5.43 -6.53 -14.69
CA THR A 84 5.40 -5.44 -15.67
C THR A 84 4.11 -4.62 -15.63
N HIS A 85 3.16 -4.98 -14.78
CA HIS A 85 1.85 -4.35 -14.62
C HIS A 85 1.73 -3.66 -13.26
N PHE A 86 2.61 -2.70 -12.96
CA PHE A 86 2.64 -2.03 -11.65
C PHE A 86 1.35 -1.33 -11.21
N TYR A 87 0.33 -1.29 -12.07
CA TYR A 87 -1.01 -0.86 -11.76
C TYR A 87 -2.05 -1.78 -12.39
N ARG A 88 -1.81 -3.09 -12.42
CA ARG A 88 -2.92 -4.04 -12.50
C ARG A 88 -3.26 -4.39 -11.08
N PRO A 89 -4.15 -3.62 -10.44
CA PRO A 89 -4.52 -3.92 -9.09
C PRO A 89 -5.18 -5.29 -9.15
N SER A 90 -4.55 -6.25 -8.49
CA SER A 90 -4.93 -7.63 -8.49
C SER A 90 -4.53 -8.21 -7.15
N PHE A 91 -5.36 -9.10 -6.64
CA PHE A 91 -5.04 -9.86 -5.43
C PHE A 91 -4.26 -11.14 -5.75
N LEU A 92 -3.82 -11.31 -7.01
CA LEU A 92 -2.88 -12.36 -7.37
C LEU A 92 -1.56 -12.14 -6.63
N THR A 93 -0.98 -13.24 -6.18
CA THR A 93 0.33 -13.27 -5.53
C THR A 93 1.35 -13.92 -6.47
N ILE A 94 2.65 -13.73 -6.17
CA ILE A 94 3.74 -14.34 -6.95
C ILE A 94 3.73 -15.88 -6.89
N ASP A 95 3.13 -16.48 -5.86
CA ASP A 95 3.01 -17.93 -5.63
C ASP A 95 1.57 -18.44 -5.81
N ALA A 96 1.37 -19.50 -6.58
CA ALA A 96 0.04 -19.99 -6.96
C ALA A 96 -0.77 -20.58 -5.80
N GLN A 97 -0.14 -20.90 -4.67
CA GLN A 97 -0.77 -21.56 -3.52
C GLN A 97 -1.05 -20.60 -2.38
N ILE A 98 -0.51 -19.38 -2.44
CA ILE A 98 -0.72 -18.36 -1.43
C ILE A 98 -1.71 -17.36 -1.97
N GLN A 99 -2.75 -17.06 -1.21
CA GLN A 99 -3.79 -16.12 -1.58
C GLN A 99 -3.71 -14.89 -0.69
N ARG A 100 -3.99 -13.72 -1.24
CA ARG A 100 -4.27 -12.54 -0.42
C ARG A 100 -5.69 -12.68 0.12
N VAL A 101 -5.84 -12.64 1.45
CA VAL A 101 -7.13 -12.69 2.13
C VAL A 101 -7.93 -11.45 1.75
N ARG A 102 -9.22 -11.65 1.48
CA ARG A 102 -10.15 -10.62 1.01
C ARG A 102 -11.34 -10.56 1.94
N THR A 103 -11.89 -9.37 2.16
CA THR A 103 -13.21 -9.26 2.78
C THR A 103 -14.28 -9.54 1.75
N THR A 104 -15.41 -10.09 2.20
CA THR A 104 -16.63 -10.25 1.39
C THR A 104 -17.63 -9.11 1.67
N ARG A 105 -17.33 -8.24 2.64
CA ARG A 105 -18.18 -7.13 3.05
C ARG A 105 -18.03 -5.97 2.05
N ARG A 106 -18.97 -5.84 1.12
CA ARG A 106 -19.16 -4.62 0.32
C ARG A 106 -20.12 -3.70 1.05
N ARG A 107 -19.65 -2.51 1.47
CA ARG A 107 -20.33 -1.68 2.49
C ARG A 107 -20.67 -0.25 2.07
N SER A 108 -20.77 0.06 0.78
CA SER A 108 -21.20 1.41 0.38
C SER A 108 -22.65 1.69 0.77
N THR A 109 -22.90 2.59 1.72
CA THR A 109 -24.27 3.03 2.04
C THR A 109 -24.62 4.42 1.52
N ARG A 110 -23.60 5.28 1.27
CA ARG A 110 -23.78 6.67 0.80
C ARG A 110 -24.69 7.53 1.68
N GLU A 111 -24.77 7.22 2.96
CA GLU A 111 -25.57 7.94 3.96
C GLU A 111 -25.03 9.34 4.28
N LEU A 112 -23.72 9.58 4.17
CA LEU A 112 -23.10 10.86 4.51
C LEU A 112 -22.88 11.68 3.23
N THR A 113 -23.78 12.62 2.95
CA THR A 113 -23.76 13.44 1.72
C THR A 113 -23.18 14.85 1.90
N ASP A 114 -23.18 15.33 3.14
CA ASP A 114 -22.83 16.70 3.49
C ASP A 114 -21.41 16.79 4.05
N ALA A 115 -20.68 17.84 3.66
CA ALA A 115 -19.29 18.02 4.07
C ALA A 115 -19.13 18.20 5.59
N GLY A 116 -20.03 18.93 6.25
CA GLY A 116 -19.93 19.20 7.70
C GLY A 116 -19.80 17.93 8.55
N PRO A 117 -20.79 17.00 8.49
CA PRO A 117 -20.71 15.72 9.17
C PRO A 117 -19.49 14.87 8.78
N ILE A 118 -19.10 14.86 7.50
CA ILE A 118 -17.90 14.14 7.02
C ILE A 118 -16.62 14.70 7.65
N ILE A 119 -16.47 16.03 7.70
CA ILE A 119 -15.32 16.73 8.27
C ILE A 119 -15.20 16.43 9.76
N GLU A 120 -16.29 16.62 10.51
CA GLU A 120 -16.34 16.41 11.96
C GLU A 120 -16.05 14.94 12.31
N LEU A 121 -16.72 14.00 11.63
CA LEU A 121 -16.50 12.57 11.81
C LEU A 121 -15.07 12.17 11.46
N GLY A 122 -14.52 12.71 10.37
CA GLY A 122 -13.15 12.48 9.93
C GLY A 122 -12.12 12.90 10.98
N ALA A 123 -12.22 14.14 11.47
CA ALA A 123 -11.33 14.64 12.52
C ALA A 123 -11.42 13.80 13.80
N ARG A 124 -12.64 13.48 14.26
CA ARG A 124 -12.87 12.64 15.44
C ARG A 124 -12.23 11.25 15.30
N LEU A 125 -12.36 10.61 14.14
CA LEU A 125 -11.83 9.28 13.87
C LEU A 125 -10.31 9.26 13.77
N ILE A 126 -9.71 10.29 13.15
CA ILE A 126 -8.25 10.47 13.13
C ILE A 126 -7.72 10.63 14.56
N GLN A 127 -8.32 11.51 15.36
CA GLN A 127 -7.93 11.74 16.75
C GLN A 127 -8.03 10.45 17.58
N ALA A 128 -9.17 9.76 17.51
CA ALA A 128 -9.38 8.52 18.26
C ALA A 128 -8.34 7.45 17.90
N TYR A 129 -7.98 7.35 16.62
CA TYR A 129 -6.99 6.38 16.16
C TYR A 129 -5.57 6.71 16.62
N VAL A 130 -5.19 7.99 16.60
CA VAL A 130 -3.91 8.45 17.15
C VAL A 130 -3.80 8.06 18.63
N THR A 131 -4.83 8.37 19.42
CA THR A 131 -4.89 7.99 20.84
C THR A 131 -4.83 6.48 21.06
N GLU A 132 -5.56 5.68 20.27
CA GLU A 132 -5.55 4.21 20.35
C GLU A 132 -4.14 3.64 20.15
N ILE A 133 -3.44 4.07 19.10
CA ILE A 133 -2.11 3.54 18.76
C ILE A 133 -1.05 3.96 19.78
N GLU A 134 -1.04 5.22 20.22
CA GLU A 134 -0.10 5.64 21.28
C GLU A 134 -0.34 4.88 22.59
N THR A 135 -1.61 4.61 22.93
CA THR A 135 -1.98 3.79 24.10
C THR A 135 -1.51 2.34 23.94
N ARG A 136 -1.64 1.79 22.73
CA ARG A 136 -1.27 0.40 22.43
C ARG A 136 0.24 0.16 22.40
N PHE A 137 1.03 1.18 22.05
CA PHE A 137 2.48 1.08 21.94
C PHE A 137 3.19 2.06 22.88
N PRO A 138 3.02 1.90 24.22
CA PRO A 138 3.61 2.82 25.18
C PRO A 138 5.13 2.82 25.07
N GLY A 139 5.71 4.02 25.01
CA GLY A 139 7.15 4.24 24.90
C GLY A 139 7.77 3.83 23.56
N ALA A 140 6.98 3.61 22.51
CA ALA A 140 7.50 3.56 21.15
C ALA A 140 7.78 4.98 20.65
N VAL A 141 8.81 5.15 19.82
CA VAL A 141 8.98 6.37 19.05
C VAL A 141 7.97 6.40 17.90
N HIS A 142 7.32 7.52 17.67
CA HIS A 142 6.37 7.69 16.59
C HIS A 142 7.01 8.49 15.45
N ILE A 143 7.08 7.90 14.26
CA ILE A 143 7.75 8.46 13.09
C ILE A 143 6.71 8.73 12.00
N LEU A 144 6.47 10.00 11.65
CA LEU A 144 5.56 10.37 10.57
C LEU A 144 6.30 10.61 9.26
N LEU A 145 5.90 9.90 8.21
CA LEU A 145 6.31 10.20 6.84
C LEU A 145 5.40 11.30 6.28
N MET A 146 5.93 12.52 6.20
CA MET A 146 5.15 13.71 5.86
C MET A 146 5.45 14.21 4.44
N GLY A 147 4.40 14.30 3.63
CA GLY A 147 4.48 14.73 2.23
C GLY A 147 3.45 15.78 1.82
N GLY A 148 2.22 15.74 2.35
CA GLY A 148 1.21 16.75 2.09
C GLY A 148 0.00 16.62 3.01
N LYS A 149 -1.11 17.28 2.64
CA LYS A 149 -2.33 17.45 3.46
C LYS A 149 -2.82 16.22 4.23
N ASP A 150 -2.71 15.04 3.66
CA ASP A 150 -3.13 13.81 4.34
C ASP A 150 -2.24 13.54 5.56
N SER A 151 -0.92 13.52 5.40
CA SER A 151 0.03 13.38 6.52
C SER A 151 0.08 14.61 7.43
N GLU A 152 -0.07 15.81 6.86
CA GLU A 152 -0.15 17.07 7.61
C GLU A 152 -1.34 17.04 8.57
N ASN A 153 -2.50 16.52 8.16
CA ASN A 153 -3.64 16.37 9.06
C ASN A 153 -3.37 15.41 10.21
N ILE A 154 -2.59 14.34 10.00
CA ILE A 154 -2.26 13.40 11.08
C ILE A 154 -1.46 14.08 12.19
N ILE A 155 -0.47 14.92 11.85
CA ILE A 155 0.39 15.57 12.86
C ILE A 155 -0.35 16.63 13.69
N LEU A 156 -1.49 17.12 13.20
CA LEU A 156 -2.36 18.09 13.89
C LEU A 156 -3.20 17.47 15.01
N ALA A 157 -3.35 16.15 15.05
CA ALA A 157 -4.05 15.50 16.15
C ALA A 157 -3.32 15.76 17.48
N HIS A 158 -4.10 15.79 18.57
CA HIS A 158 -3.55 15.79 19.92
C HIS A 158 -2.81 14.48 20.18
N ARG A 159 -1.57 14.59 20.66
CA ARG A 159 -0.63 13.48 20.87
C ARG A 159 -0.09 13.51 22.29
N SER A 160 0.10 12.34 22.88
CA SER A 160 0.72 12.14 24.19
C SER A 160 2.26 12.21 24.14
N SER A 161 2.83 12.06 22.94
CA SER A 161 4.27 12.11 22.70
C SER A 161 4.63 13.10 21.60
N ARG A 162 5.88 13.60 21.62
CA ARG A 162 6.44 14.30 20.46
C ARG A 162 6.87 13.27 19.44
N TRP A 163 6.54 13.50 18.18
CA TRP A 163 6.87 12.58 17.08
C TRP A 163 8.08 13.06 16.32
N ILE A 164 8.79 12.13 15.68
CA ILE A 164 9.79 12.43 14.66
C ILE A 164 9.07 12.60 13.32
N VAL A 165 9.37 13.65 12.59
CA VAL A 165 8.84 13.88 11.24
C VAL A 165 9.95 13.69 10.21
N VAL A 166 9.69 12.82 9.24
CA VAL A 166 10.58 12.61 8.09
C VAL A 166 9.89 13.16 6.84
N SER A 167 10.56 14.07 6.13
CA SER A 167 10.02 14.64 4.91
C SER A 167 11.04 14.65 3.78
N GLY A 168 10.56 14.41 2.57
CA GLY A 168 11.37 14.39 1.37
C GLY A 168 11.37 15.70 0.61
N GLU A 169 12.48 16.00 -0.08
CA GLU A 169 12.47 17.03 -1.12
C GLU A 169 11.40 16.75 -2.19
N PRO A 170 10.91 17.77 -2.92
CA PRO A 170 11.02 19.20 -2.65
C PRO A 170 10.08 19.70 -1.53
N ASN A 171 9.41 18.79 -0.80
CA ASN A 171 8.42 19.14 0.21
C ASN A 171 9.00 19.40 1.61
N ALA A 172 10.23 18.97 1.89
CA ALA A 172 10.85 19.12 3.21
C ALA A 172 10.80 20.57 3.75
N PRO A 173 11.25 21.62 3.02
CA PRO A 173 11.18 22.99 3.53
C PRO A 173 9.73 23.49 3.72
N LEU A 174 8.78 23.03 2.90
CA LEU A 174 7.37 23.40 3.03
C LEU A 174 6.74 22.78 4.28
N ASN A 175 7.09 21.52 4.55
CA ASN A 175 6.63 20.77 5.70
C ASN A 175 7.23 21.27 7.01
N GLU A 176 8.49 21.72 6.99
CA GLU A 176 9.11 22.38 8.14
C GLU A 176 8.43 23.73 8.45
N ALA A 177 8.14 24.53 7.41
CA ALA A 177 7.39 25.78 7.56
C ALA A 177 5.98 25.53 8.10
N PHE A 178 5.28 24.51 7.58
CA PHE A 178 3.97 24.10 8.06
C PHE A 178 3.97 23.80 9.58
N LEU A 179 4.95 23.04 10.07
CA LEU A 179 5.03 22.72 11.50
C LEU A 179 5.22 23.99 12.34
N ARG A 180 6.10 24.89 11.90
CA ARG A 180 6.37 26.16 12.59
C ARG A 180 5.16 27.10 12.61
N GLU A 181 4.51 27.29 11.46
CA GLU A 181 3.38 28.22 11.29
C GLU A 181 2.14 27.79 12.06
N ASN A 182 1.98 26.48 12.28
CA ASN A 182 0.85 25.93 13.03
C ASN A 182 1.19 25.60 14.50
N GLY A 183 2.38 26.00 14.99
CA GLY A 183 2.78 25.75 16.38
C GLY A 183 2.89 24.27 16.75
N VAL A 184 3.15 23.40 15.78
CA VAL A 184 3.16 21.94 15.97
C VAL A 184 4.54 21.51 16.47
N ALA A 185 4.62 21.17 17.76
CA ALA A 185 5.85 20.64 18.34
C ALA A 185 6.14 19.22 17.83
N VAL A 186 7.40 18.98 17.46
CA VAL A 186 7.95 17.68 17.06
C VAL A 186 9.23 17.40 17.85
N GLU A 187 9.59 16.13 18.00
CA GLU A 187 10.84 15.73 18.66
C GLU A 187 12.03 16.08 17.77
N ARG A 188 11.92 15.73 16.49
CA ARG A 188 12.95 15.94 15.48
C ARG A 188 12.31 16.06 14.11
N PHE A 189 12.79 16.99 13.29
CA PHE A 189 12.49 17.08 11.87
C PHE A 189 13.68 16.57 11.06
N ILE A 190 13.44 15.66 10.11
CA ILE A 190 14.48 15.04 9.28
C ILE A 190 14.11 15.26 7.81
N ALA A 191 14.80 16.20 7.18
CA ALA A 191 14.77 16.38 5.72
C ALA A 191 15.57 15.27 5.03
N ARG A 192 15.05 14.72 3.93
CA ARG A 192 15.70 13.68 3.11
C ARG A 192 15.67 14.03 1.64
N SER A 193 16.77 13.74 0.94
CA SER A 193 16.76 13.72 -0.51
C SER A 193 15.86 12.59 -1.04
N ASN A 194 15.48 12.68 -2.31
CA ASN A 194 14.77 11.60 -3.00
C ASN A 194 15.70 10.55 -3.61
N GLU A 195 16.99 10.66 -3.35
CA GLU A 195 17.96 9.70 -3.86
C GLU A 195 17.71 8.35 -3.18
N THR A 196 17.68 7.30 -3.98
CA THR A 196 17.46 5.95 -3.47
C THR A 196 18.79 5.29 -3.16
N ASP A 197 18.82 4.53 -2.08
CA ASP A 197 19.90 3.61 -1.79
C ASP A 197 19.55 2.19 -2.25
N ASP A 198 20.37 1.64 -3.14
CA ASP A 198 20.22 0.26 -3.64
C ASP A 198 20.77 -0.81 -2.69
N ALA A 199 21.39 -0.42 -1.56
CA ALA A 199 21.89 -1.33 -0.54
C ALA A 199 20.82 -2.31 -0.03
N LEU A 200 19.56 -1.88 -0.03
CA LEU A 200 18.42 -2.68 0.44
C LEU A 200 17.54 -3.21 -0.68
N LEU A 201 17.92 -3.03 -1.94
CA LEU A 201 17.06 -3.31 -3.10
C LEU A 201 16.52 -4.75 -3.10
N THR A 202 17.36 -5.73 -2.76
CA THR A 202 16.92 -7.13 -2.69
C THR A 202 15.87 -7.31 -1.59
N GLU A 203 16.10 -6.76 -0.40
CA GLU A 203 15.15 -6.86 0.71
C GLU A 203 13.83 -6.17 0.38
N GLU A 204 13.86 -5.02 -0.29
CA GLU A 204 12.67 -4.30 -0.76
C GLU A 204 11.86 -5.13 -1.77
N ILE A 205 12.54 -5.82 -2.70
CA ILE A 205 11.91 -6.73 -3.67
C ILE A 205 11.23 -7.90 -2.95
N LEU A 206 11.90 -8.47 -1.95
CA LEU A 206 11.35 -9.60 -1.18
C LEU A 206 10.17 -9.15 -0.31
N ALA A 207 10.32 -8.06 0.43
CA ALA A 207 9.33 -7.53 1.37
C ALA A 207 8.07 -7.00 0.69
N SER A 208 8.18 -6.50 -0.55
CA SER A 208 7.04 -6.10 -1.38
C SER A 208 6.41 -7.26 -2.16
N ASP A 209 6.97 -8.48 -2.06
CA ASP A 209 6.53 -9.66 -2.79
C ASP A 209 6.41 -9.44 -4.30
N CYS A 210 7.30 -8.60 -4.86
CA CYS A 210 7.25 -8.14 -6.25
C CYS A 210 5.92 -7.46 -6.64
N SER A 211 5.11 -7.01 -5.69
CA SER A 211 3.77 -6.47 -5.95
C SER A 211 3.77 -4.95 -6.15
N PHE A 212 4.86 -4.26 -5.76
CA PHE A 212 4.99 -2.81 -5.95
C PHE A 212 6.38 -2.36 -6.45
N ASP A 213 6.43 -1.21 -7.12
CA ASP A 213 7.66 -0.73 -7.76
C ASP A 213 8.57 -0.19 -6.68
N VAL A 214 9.66 -0.91 -6.44
CA VAL A 214 10.63 -0.57 -5.41
C VAL A 214 11.34 0.76 -5.67
N ALA A 215 11.19 1.36 -6.85
CA ALA A 215 11.62 2.75 -7.11
C ALA A 215 10.88 3.78 -6.24
N HIS A 216 9.72 3.43 -5.67
CA HIS A 216 8.98 4.28 -4.75
C HIS A 216 9.46 4.19 -3.29
N PHE A 217 10.36 3.25 -2.98
CA PHE A 217 10.86 3.01 -1.62
C PHE A 217 12.20 3.73 -1.42
N ARG A 218 12.13 5.06 -1.28
CA ARG A 218 13.33 5.91 -1.29
C ARG A 218 14.05 5.97 0.05
N TRP A 219 13.32 5.82 1.16
CA TRP A 219 13.84 6.09 2.50
C TRP A 219 13.97 4.86 3.38
N THR A 220 13.85 3.66 2.81
CA THR A 220 13.84 2.41 3.58
C THR A 220 15.08 2.27 4.48
N ARG A 221 16.27 2.65 3.99
CA ARG A 221 17.50 2.61 4.79
C ARG A 221 17.47 3.62 5.92
N ALA A 222 17.17 4.88 5.60
CA ALA A 222 17.09 5.93 6.60
C ALA A 222 16.07 5.62 7.71
N LEU A 223 14.95 4.99 7.35
CA LEU A 223 13.95 4.54 8.32
C LEU A 223 14.44 3.34 9.13
N ARG A 224 15.20 2.42 8.54
CA ARG A 224 15.83 1.32 9.26
C ARG A 224 16.81 1.82 10.31
N ASP A 225 17.71 2.72 9.91
CA ASP A 225 18.71 3.29 10.80
C ASP A 225 18.02 4.01 11.97
N LEU A 226 16.95 4.77 11.69
CA LEU A 226 16.15 5.44 12.70
C LEU A 226 15.41 4.45 13.62
N VAL A 227 14.79 3.39 13.08
CA VAL A 227 14.15 2.35 13.91
C VAL A 227 15.17 1.64 14.80
N GLN A 228 16.39 1.42 14.31
CA GLN A 228 17.49 0.83 15.08
C GLN A 228 18.02 1.77 16.16
N GLU A 229 18.12 3.08 15.89
CA GLU A 229 18.46 4.12 16.88
C GLU A 229 17.54 4.05 18.12
N HIS A 230 16.28 3.65 17.92
CA HIS A 230 15.29 3.48 18.98
C HIS A 230 15.02 2.00 19.36
N GLY A 231 16.00 1.11 19.14
CA GLY A 231 15.96 -0.28 19.61
C GLY A 231 14.81 -1.11 19.04
N GLY A 232 14.31 -0.78 17.84
CA GLY A 232 13.18 -1.47 17.21
C GLY A 232 11.81 -1.12 17.80
N ARG A 233 11.74 -0.18 18.76
CA ARG A 233 10.49 0.25 19.39
C ARG A 233 9.95 1.49 18.70
N ALA A 234 9.41 1.31 17.51
CA ALA A 234 8.83 2.40 16.72
C ALA A 234 7.45 2.09 16.17
N VAL A 235 6.70 3.13 15.82
CA VAL A 235 5.49 3.08 14.99
C VAL A 235 5.66 4.08 13.86
N ILE A 236 5.43 3.64 12.63
CA ILE A 236 5.53 4.50 11.45
C ILE A 236 4.12 4.93 11.02
N TRP A 237 3.94 6.23 10.84
CA TRP A 237 2.70 6.84 10.40
C TRP A 237 2.81 7.27 8.94
N MET A 238 1.75 7.02 8.17
CA MET A 238 1.65 7.47 6.79
C MET A 238 0.30 8.13 6.52
N GLY A 239 0.32 9.25 5.79
CA GLY A 239 -0.88 9.92 5.27
C GLY A 239 -1.47 9.26 4.03
N THR A 240 -1.52 7.93 3.96
CA THR A 240 -1.98 7.24 2.76
C THR A 240 -3.51 7.31 2.65
N SER A 241 -3.99 7.81 1.50
CA SER A 241 -5.40 7.72 1.06
C SER A 241 -6.40 8.62 1.79
N GLY A 242 -5.93 9.66 2.49
CA GLY A 242 -6.82 10.69 3.02
C GLY A 242 -7.53 11.46 1.91
N ASP A 243 -6.86 11.67 0.78
CA ASP A 243 -7.43 12.26 -0.43
C ASP A 243 -8.64 11.49 -0.95
N GLY A 244 -8.69 10.17 -0.76
CA GLY A 244 -9.83 9.34 -1.14
C GLY A 244 -11.13 9.68 -0.41
N THR A 245 -11.08 10.35 0.73
CA THR A 245 -12.29 10.80 1.42
C THR A 245 -12.47 12.30 1.30
N PHE A 246 -11.39 13.06 1.43
CA PHE A 246 -11.49 14.51 1.69
C PHE A 246 -11.17 15.38 0.48
N ALA A 247 -10.77 14.81 -0.66
CA ALA A 247 -10.45 15.58 -1.84
C ALA A 247 -10.85 14.87 -3.13
N LYS A 248 -11.02 15.66 -4.20
CA LYS A 248 -11.26 15.08 -5.52
C LYS A 248 -9.99 14.40 -6.03
N ASN A 249 -10.11 13.12 -6.39
CA ASN A 249 -9.09 12.37 -7.12
C ASN A 249 -9.66 11.65 -8.34
N ASN A 250 -8.81 10.93 -9.08
CA ASN A 250 -9.22 10.27 -10.32
C ASN A 250 -10.24 9.13 -10.11
N ASN A 251 -10.26 8.50 -8.93
CA ASN A 251 -11.15 7.37 -8.66
C ASN A 251 -12.61 7.84 -8.50
N HIS A 252 -12.84 9.07 -8.04
CA HIS A 252 -14.18 9.65 -7.82
C HIS A 252 -15.06 9.75 -9.09
N ARG A 253 -14.48 9.51 -10.27
CA ARG A 253 -15.21 9.46 -11.54
C ARG A 253 -15.74 8.07 -11.90
N ASP A 254 -15.37 7.05 -11.13
CA ASP A 254 -15.78 5.67 -11.41
C ASP A 254 -17.18 5.37 -10.84
N VAL A 255 -17.94 4.55 -11.57
CA VAL A 255 -19.28 4.12 -11.17
C VAL A 255 -19.22 3.22 -9.95
N ASP A 256 -18.15 2.42 -9.82
CA ASP A 256 -17.85 1.60 -8.64
C ASP A 256 -16.63 2.16 -7.89
N TYR A 257 -16.76 3.42 -7.43
CA TYR A 257 -15.74 4.15 -6.66
C TYR A 257 -15.07 3.26 -5.61
N TYR A 258 -15.88 2.54 -4.83
CA TYR A 258 -15.41 1.71 -3.72
C TYR A 258 -14.63 0.50 -4.17
N ALA A 259 -15.09 -0.24 -5.18
CA ALA A 259 -14.30 -1.37 -5.70
C ALA A 259 -12.98 -0.90 -6.31
N VAL A 260 -12.98 0.23 -7.03
CA VAL A 260 -11.75 0.80 -7.59
C VAL A 260 -10.82 1.25 -6.48
N HIS A 261 -11.35 1.88 -5.43
CA HIS A 261 -10.55 2.31 -4.30
C HIS A 261 -9.97 1.12 -3.53
N ASP A 262 -10.78 0.14 -3.13
CA ASP A 262 -10.34 -1.07 -2.44
C ASP A 262 -9.21 -1.78 -3.20
N LEU A 263 -9.38 -1.88 -4.52
CA LEU A 263 -8.46 -2.54 -5.41
C LEU A 263 -7.18 -1.72 -5.59
N HIS A 264 -7.29 -0.45 -5.98
CA HIS A 264 -6.14 0.43 -6.24
C HIS A 264 -5.37 0.76 -4.96
N VAL A 265 -6.06 1.23 -3.92
CA VAL A 265 -5.43 1.61 -2.66
C VAL A 265 -4.92 0.40 -1.90
N GLY A 266 -5.68 -0.70 -1.84
CA GLY A 266 -5.24 -1.92 -1.19
C GLY A 266 -3.98 -2.51 -1.86
N THR A 267 -3.84 -2.38 -3.17
CA THR A 267 -2.67 -2.90 -3.88
C THR A 267 -1.49 -1.93 -3.94
N ALA A 268 -1.73 -0.63 -4.03
CA ALA A 268 -0.64 0.35 -4.05
C ALA A 268 -0.18 0.71 -2.64
N MET A 269 -1.06 1.35 -1.87
CA MET A 269 -0.73 1.85 -0.53
C MET A 269 -0.60 0.69 0.47
N GLY A 270 -1.42 -0.35 0.35
CA GLY A 270 -1.29 -1.53 1.19
C GLY A 270 0.08 -2.21 1.06
N VAL A 271 0.62 -2.29 -0.16
CA VAL A 271 1.97 -2.88 -0.38
C VAL A 271 3.07 -1.95 0.11
N TRP A 272 2.88 -0.62 0.10
CA TRP A 272 3.82 0.30 0.75
C TRP A 272 3.94 0.06 2.24
N HIS A 273 2.80 -0.01 2.93
CA HIS A 273 2.78 -0.32 4.35
C HIS A 273 3.41 -1.69 4.60
N GLN A 274 3.03 -2.69 3.81
CA GLN A 274 3.55 -4.05 3.92
C GLN A 274 5.05 -4.11 3.78
N MET A 275 5.61 -3.44 2.76
CA MET A 275 7.05 -3.46 2.52
C MET A 275 7.80 -2.87 3.71
N LEU A 276 7.40 -1.67 4.18
CA LEU A 276 8.02 -1.04 5.34
C LEU A 276 7.88 -1.92 6.59
N LYS A 277 6.69 -2.48 6.83
CA LYS A 277 6.44 -3.43 7.93
C LYS A 277 7.39 -4.61 7.87
N ASN A 278 7.47 -5.26 6.72
CA ASN A 278 8.28 -6.46 6.49
C ASN A 278 9.78 -6.19 6.62
N VAL A 279 10.25 -5.02 6.17
CA VAL A 279 11.66 -4.64 6.26
C VAL A 279 12.05 -4.17 7.66
N LEU A 280 11.20 -3.39 8.31
CA LEU A 280 11.54 -2.67 9.55
C LEU A 280 11.05 -3.39 10.81
N ASN A 281 10.18 -4.40 10.65
CA ASN A 281 9.57 -5.15 11.75
C ASN A 281 8.79 -4.29 12.77
N VAL A 282 8.24 -3.16 12.32
CA VAL A 282 7.46 -2.23 13.17
C VAL A 282 6.10 -1.94 12.54
N PRO A 283 5.04 -1.65 13.34
CA PRO A 283 3.75 -1.25 12.79
C PRO A 283 3.87 -0.06 11.84
N VAL A 284 3.18 -0.13 10.69
CA VAL A 284 3.08 0.96 9.71
C VAL A 284 1.61 1.28 9.49
N VAL A 285 1.16 2.40 10.03
CA VAL A 285 -0.25 2.69 10.22
C VAL A 285 -0.69 3.98 9.52
N SER A 286 -1.97 4.04 9.17
CA SER A 286 -2.64 5.23 8.67
C SER A 286 -4.05 5.29 9.28
N PRO A 287 -4.48 6.43 9.87
CA PRO A 287 -5.83 6.56 10.40
C PRO A 287 -6.89 6.36 9.33
N TYR A 288 -6.61 6.78 8.09
CA TYR A 288 -7.49 6.63 6.93
C TYR A 288 -7.75 5.16 6.55
N GLN A 289 -6.91 4.24 7.06
CA GLN A 289 -6.99 2.81 6.79
C GLN A 289 -7.40 2.00 8.03
N SER A 290 -7.66 2.67 9.16
CA SER A 290 -8.15 1.99 10.36
C SER A 290 -9.52 1.36 10.11
N PRO A 291 -9.82 0.16 10.66
CA PRO A 291 -11.13 -0.46 10.49
C PRO A 291 -12.29 0.48 10.86
N ARG A 292 -12.12 1.26 11.93
CA ARG A 292 -13.11 2.23 12.40
C ARG A 292 -13.32 3.38 11.41
N PHE A 293 -12.25 3.96 10.86
CA PHE A 293 -12.38 5.00 9.83
C PHE A 293 -13.08 4.48 8.58
N LEU A 294 -12.73 3.26 8.17
CA LEU A 294 -13.32 2.65 6.99
C LEU A 294 -14.82 2.37 7.18
N ASP A 295 -15.19 1.74 8.30
CA ASP A 295 -16.57 1.35 8.60
C ASP A 295 -17.47 2.53 8.97
N GLU A 296 -16.99 3.48 9.78
CA GLU A 296 -17.82 4.60 10.26
C GLU A 296 -17.92 5.76 9.26
N LEU A 297 -16.91 5.95 8.39
CA LEU A 297 -16.87 7.08 7.46
C LEU A 297 -16.66 6.66 6.00
N PHE A 298 -15.55 6.00 5.67
CA PHE A 298 -15.16 5.78 4.27
C PHE A 298 -16.26 5.09 3.46
N TYR A 299 -16.82 3.99 3.95
CA TYR A 299 -17.86 3.28 3.20
C TYR A 299 -19.25 3.92 3.30
N ARG A 300 -19.41 4.98 4.10
CA ARG A 300 -20.71 5.62 4.35
C ARG A 300 -20.86 6.94 3.60
N PHE A 301 -19.80 7.58 3.11
CA PHE A 301 -19.94 8.85 2.41
C PHE A 301 -20.42 8.72 0.96
N ASP A 302 -21.03 9.76 0.43
CA ASP A 302 -21.31 9.89 -0.99
C ASP A 302 -20.07 10.45 -1.69
N PRO A 303 -19.34 9.69 -2.51
CA PRO A 303 -18.13 10.18 -3.18
C PRO A 303 -18.37 11.39 -4.07
N LEU A 304 -19.62 11.70 -4.45
CA LEU A 304 -19.90 12.88 -5.25
C LEU A 304 -19.82 14.19 -4.45
N PHE A 305 -19.77 14.16 -3.12
CA PHE A 305 -19.74 15.37 -2.30
C PHE A 305 -18.52 16.27 -2.57
N VAL A 306 -17.36 15.68 -2.89
CA VAL A 306 -16.11 16.43 -3.18
C VAL A 306 -16.22 17.28 -4.45
N PHE A 307 -17.12 16.93 -5.38
CA PHE A 307 -17.36 17.77 -6.55
C PHE A 307 -18.16 19.03 -6.21
N ARG A 308 -18.99 18.98 -5.16
CA ARG A 308 -19.76 20.12 -4.66
C ARG A 308 -18.95 21.01 -3.74
N THR A 309 -18.04 20.43 -2.97
CA THR A 309 -17.41 21.07 -1.80
C THR A 309 -15.92 21.35 -1.99
N GLY A 310 -15.26 20.67 -2.93
CA GLY A 310 -13.82 20.81 -3.17
C GLY A 310 -12.97 19.97 -2.21
N ASP A 311 -11.75 20.46 -1.93
CA ASP A 311 -10.82 19.84 -0.98
C ASP A 311 -11.19 20.29 0.44
N VAL A 312 -11.67 19.36 1.27
CA VAL A 312 -12.10 19.63 2.64
C VAL A 312 -11.05 19.29 3.70
N ARG A 313 -9.84 18.89 3.29
CA ARG A 313 -8.74 18.59 4.23
C ARG A 313 -8.37 19.79 5.12
N PRO A 314 -8.39 21.05 4.65
CA PRO A 314 -8.12 22.18 5.54
C PRO A 314 -9.09 22.33 6.70
N GLN A 315 -10.37 22.03 6.47
CA GLN A 315 -11.42 22.06 7.48
C GLN A 315 -11.24 20.91 8.47
N VAL A 316 -10.81 19.73 8.01
CA VAL A 316 -10.45 18.61 8.90
C VAL A 316 -9.26 18.98 9.78
N GLY A 317 -8.21 19.59 9.23
CA GLY A 317 -7.06 20.04 10.02
C GLY A 317 -7.43 21.11 11.04
N ALA A 318 -8.27 22.08 10.66
CA ALA A 318 -8.74 23.10 11.59
C ALA A 318 -9.55 22.51 12.76
N ARG A 319 -10.31 21.44 12.51
CA ARG A 319 -11.02 20.69 13.57
C ARG A 319 -10.06 19.93 14.48
N LEU A 320 -9.00 19.36 13.93
CA LEU A 320 -7.98 18.63 14.71
C LEU A 320 -7.15 19.58 15.59
N LEU A 321 -6.73 20.72 15.03
CA LEU A 321 -5.87 21.68 15.73
C LEU A 321 -6.66 22.64 16.64
N GLY A 322 -7.96 22.84 16.39
CA GLY A 322 -8.83 23.74 17.14
C GLY A 322 -8.84 25.19 16.63
N HIS A 323 -8.09 25.51 15.58
CA HIS A 323 -8.07 26.82 14.92
C HIS A 323 -7.70 26.68 13.44
N PRO A 324 -7.84 27.73 12.61
CA PRO A 324 -7.43 27.69 11.21
C PRO A 324 -5.97 27.24 11.04
N VAL A 325 -5.71 26.42 10.03
CA VAL A 325 -4.40 25.83 9.72
C VAL A 325 -3.81 26.49 8.48
N ALA A 326 -2.54 26.90 8.56
CA ALA A 326 -1.76 27.40 7.44
C ALA A 326 -1.15 26.22 6.66
N TYR A 327 -1.75 25.84 5.53
CA TYR A 327 -1.20 24.80 4.65
C TYR A 327 -0.23 25.37 3.62
N PRO A 328 0.76 24.58 3.17
CA PRO A 328 1.57 24.96 2.02
C PRO A 328 0.67 25.23 0.80
N PRO A 329 0.94 26.29 0.01
CA PRO A 329 0.10 26.65 -1.14
C PRO A 329 0.20 25.64 -2.30
N ARG A 330 1.21 24.76 -2.26
CA ARG A 330 1.47 23.73 -3.27
C ARG A 330 2.09 22.50 -2.61
N ASN A 331 1.89 21.35 -3.24
CA ASN A 331 2.55 20.08 -2.92
C ASN A 331 3.32 19.59 -4.16
N PRO A 332 4.54 20.10 -4.40
CA PRO A 332 5.32 19.71 -5.56
C PRO A 332 5.63 18.21 -5.57
N THR A 333 5.37 17.57 -6.72
CA THR A 333 5.73 16.17 -6.93
C THR A 333 7.25 16.03 -6.99
N PRO A 334 7.85 15.06 -6.30
CA PRO A 334 9.28 14.83 -6.42
C PRO A 334 9.65 14.39 -7.83
N ALA A 335 10.92 14.57 -8.20
CA ALA A 335 11.42 14.11 -9.48
C ALA A 335 11.09 12.62 -9.70
N PRO A 336 10.69 12.23 -10.92
CA PRO A 336 10.47 10.83 -11.22
C PRO A 336 11.78 10.07 -11.05
N TRP A 337 11.71 8.91 -10.40
CA TRP A 337 12.83 8.00 -10.25
C TRP A 337 12.46 6.66 -10.88
N ALA A 338 13.41 6.03 -11.55
CA ALA A 338 13.21 4.73 -12.19
C ALA A 338 14.36 3.79 -11.82
N ARG A 339 14.02 2.63 -11.25
CA ARG A 339 14.91 1.47 -11.13
C ARG A 339 14.61 0.48 -12.25
N ASP A 340 15.58 -0.37 -12.62
CA ASP A 340 15.34 -1.41 -13.63
C ASP A 340 14.43 -2.52 -13.09
N ARG A 341 13.18 -2.49 -13.54
CA ARG A 341 12.07 -3.33 -13.07
C ARG A 341 12.15 -4.78 -13.54
N ALA A 342 12.83 -5.03 -14.67
CA ALA A 342 12.87 -6.36 -15.29
C ALA A 342 13.56 -7.40 -14.39
N LYS A 343 14.28 -6.94 -13.36
CA LYS A 343 15.11 -7.76 -12.49
C LYS A 343 14.42 -8.22 -11.20
N SER A 344 13.23 -7.72 -10.84
CA SER A 344 12.58 -8.04 -9.55
C SER A 344 12.21 -9.51 -9.38
N ILE A 345 11.38 -10.09 -10.27
CA ILE A 345 11.04 -11.53 -10.19
C ILE A 345 12.30 -12.40 -10.30
N PRO A 346 13.23 -12.18 -11.26
CA PRO A 346 14.46 -12.96 -11.30
C PRO A 346 15.28 -12.86 -10.01
N ALA A 347 15.39 -11.69 -9.39
CA ALA A 347 16.08 -11.51 -8.12
C ALA A 347 15.40 -12.29 -6.98
N TYR A 348 14.07 -12.18 -6.89
CA TYR A 348 13.27 -12.92 -5.90
C TYR A 348 13.47 -14.43 -6.02
N VAL A 349 13.37 -14.98 -7.25
CA VAL A 349 13.57 -16.42 -7.50
C VAL A 349 15.02 -16.86 -7.25
N ARG A 350 16.01 -16.03 -7.61
CA ARG A 350 17.42 -16.32 -7.30
C ARG A 350 17.65 -16.40 -5.79
N GLN A 351 17.06 -15.50 -5.02
CA GLN A 351 17.18 -15.52 -3.57
C GLN A 351 16.61 -16.81 -2.97
N LEU A 352 15.37 -17.18 -3.35
CA LEU A 352 14.75 -18.43 -2.91
C LEU A 352 15.62 -19.66 -3.21
N LYS A 353 16.21 -19.73 -4.41
CA LYS A 353 17.12 -20.83 -4.77
C LYS A 353 18.39 -20.86 -3.91
N ARG A 354 18.99 -19.70 -3.61
CA ARG A 354 20.16 -19.59 -2.71
C ARG A 354 19.85 -20.07 -1.30
N GLU A 355 18.60 -19.95 -0.87
CA GLU A 355 18.12 -20.41 0.44
C GLU A 355 17.65 -21.86 0.43
N GLY A 356 17.86 -22.59 -0.68
CA GLY A 356 17.49 -24.00 -0.79
C GLY A 356 16.00 -24.24 -0.96
N ILE A 357 15.19 -23.21 -1.28
CA ILE A 357 13.75 -23.38 -1.54
C ILE A 357 13.54 -23.94 -2.95
N PRO A 358 12.92 -25.12 -3.10
CA PRO A 358 12.56 -25.67 -4.39
C PRO A 358 11.63 -24.72 -5.16
N CYS A 359 12.04 -24.33 -6.37
CA CYS A 359 11.31 -23.40 -7.22
C CYS A 359 10.68 -24.12 -8.41
N THR A 360 9.38 -24.37 -8.38
CA THR A 360 8.64 -24.87 -9.53
C THR A 360 8.25 -23.71 -10.45
N THR A 361 8.99 -23.55 -11.55
CA THR A 361 8.66 -22.60 -12.61
C THR A 361 8.12 -23.34 -13.83
N ARG A 362 7.08 -22.81 -14.49
CA ARG A 362 6.62 -23.27 -15.82
C ARG A 362 7.13 -22.29 -16.88
N PRO A 363 8.39 -22.41 -17.35
CA PRO A 363 9.04 -21.38 -18.15
C PRO A 363 8.32 -21.16 -19.48
N VAL A 364 7.93 -22.22 -20.18
CA VAL A 364 7.20 -22.13 -21.46
C VAL A 364 5.87 -21.37 -21.30
N ARG A 365 5.07 -21.71 -20.29
CA ARG A 365 3.79 -21.00 -20.02
C ARG A 365 4.03 -19.54 -19.62
N SER A 366 5.06 -19.27 -18.83
CA SER A 366 5.41 -17.92 -18.41
C SER A 366 5.89 -17.07 -19.58
N TRP A 367 6.70 -17.64 -20.47
CA TRP A 367 7.18 -17.03 -21.70
C TRP A 367 6.03 -16.75 -22.67
N ALA A 368 5.20 -17.74 -22.96
CA ALA A 368 4.04 -17.60 -23.84
C ALA A 368 3.08 -16.51 -23.33
N ARG A 369 2.82 -16.50 -22.02
CA ARG A 369 2.02 -15.44 -21.39
C ARG A 369 2.69 -14.07 -21.47
N GLY A 370 4.01 -13.99 -21.23
CA GLY A 370 4.75 -12.73 -21.35
C GLY A 370 4.69 -12.15 -22.76
N ARG A 371 4.81 -13.00 -23.79
CA ARG A 371 4.64 -12.61 -25.21
C ARG A 371 3.21 -12.15 -25.50
N TRP A 372 2.22 -12.91 -25.05
CA TRP A 372 0.82 -12.55 -25.16
C TRP A 372 0.52 -11.18 -24.51
N GLU A 373 0.96 -10.97 -23.27
CA GLU A 373 0.78 -9.70 -22.56
C GLU A 373 1.56 -8.53 -23.18
N ALA A 374 2.74 -8.79 -23.76
CA ALA A 374 3.46 -7.77 -24.53
C ALA A 374 2.65 -7.35 -25.77
N ALA A 375 2.12 -8.33 -26.51
CA ALA A 375 1.24 -8.05 -27.64
C ALA A 375 -0.02 -7.26 -27.21
N TRP A 376 -0.64 -7.63 -26.09
CA TRP A 376 -1.76 -6.87 -25.52
C TRP A 376 -1.40 -5.46 -25.10
N ARG A 377 -0.25 -5.24 -24.47
CA ARG A 377 0.19 -3.90 -24.08
C ARG A 377 0.44 -3.02 -25.30
N THR A 378 1.04 -3.58 -26.35
CA THR A 378 1.18 -2.87 -27.63
C THR A 378 -0.19 -2.54 -28.20
N LEU A 379 -1.12 -3.49 -28.20
CA LEU A 379 -2.50 -3.26 -28.66
C LEU A 379 -3.22 -2.19 -27.82
N ASP A 380 -3.13 -2.24 -26.49
CA ASP A 380 -3.66 -1.23 -25.56
C ASP A 380 -3.06 0.15 -25.82
N ALA A 381 -1.74 0.25 -25.91
CA ALA A 381 -1.05 1.50 -26.15
C ALA A 381 -1.49 2.13 -27.49
N LEU A 382 -1.68 1.30 -28.51
CA LEU A 382 -2.14 1.73 -29.81
C LEU A 382 -3.66 2.00 -29.86
N SER A 383 -4.48 1.42 -28.98
CA SER A 383 -5.95 1.54 -29.05
C SER A 383 -6.62 2.41 -27.98
N VAL A 384 -5.93 2.77 -26.88
CA VAL A 384 -6.58 3.39 -25.70
C VAL A 384 -6.52 4.93 -25.69
N LYS A 385 -5.59 5.56 -26.42
CA LYS A 385 -5.50 7.02 -26.50
C LYS A 385 -5.86 7.48 -27.90
N ARG A 386 -7.03 8.11 -28.11
CA ARG A 386 -7.50 8.75 -29.37
C ARG A 386 -6.61 9.93 -29.84
N ARG A 387 -5.31 9.87 -29.62
CA ARG A 387 -4.33 10.93 -29.88
C ARG A 387 -3.48 10.64 -31.11
N SER A 388 -3.36 9.38 -31.55
CA SER A 388 -2.62 9.00 -32.77
C SER A 388 -3.55 8.58 -33.91
N PRO A 389 -3.16 8.72 -35.18
CA PRO A 389 -3.93 8.20 -36.32
C PRO A 389 -4.26 6.71 -36.19
N VAL A 390 -3.27 5.91 -35.74
CA VAL A 390 -3.42 4.46 -35.51
C VAL A 390 -4.52 4.16 -34.50
N SER A 391 -4.58 4.93 -33.40
CA SER A 391 -5.60 4.73 -32.36
C SER A 391 -7.02 5.03 -32.80
N ARG A 392 -7.22 5.97 -33.75
CA ARG A 392 -8.54 6.31 -34.27
C ARG A 392 -9.14 5.15 -35.08
N VAL A 393 -8.29 4.32 -35.68
CA VAL A 393 -8.68 3.11 -36.41
C VAL A 393 -8.81 1.90 -35.47
N LEU A 394 -7.81 1.67 -34.62
CA LEU A 394 -7.78 0.47 -33.77
C LEU A 394 -8.80 0.50 -32.64
N ALA A 395 -9.11 1.67 -32.06
CA ALA A 395 -10.08 1.77 -30.98
C ALA A 395 -11.50 1.25 -31.37
N PRO A 396 -12.13 1.73 -32.47
CA PRO A 396 -13.44 1.22 -32.87
C PRO A 396 -13.40 -0.24 -33.32
N LEU A 397 -12.34 -0.68 -34.02
CA LEU A 397 -12.17 -2.08 -34.42
C LEU A 397 -12.11 -3.00 -33.21
N ARG A 398 -11.27 -2.64 -32.23
CA ARG A 398 -11.17 -3.39 -30.99
C ARG A 398 -12.48 -3.39 -30.20
N HIS A 399 -13.19 -2.26 -30.14
CA HIS A 399 -14.49 -2.19 -29.47
C HIS A 399 -15.51 -3.15 -30.12
N ARG A 400 -15.58 -3.20 -31.45
CA ARG A 400 -16.44 -4.14 -32.17
C ARG A 400 -15.99 -5.59 -31.93
N ALA A 401 -14.70 -5.87 -32.06
CA ALA A 401 -14.15 -7.21 -31.85
C ALA A 401 -14.37 -7.70 -30.40
N GLY A 402 -14.31 -6.81 -29.42
CA GLY A 402 -14.61 -7.09 -28.01
C GLY A 402 -16.04 -7.57 -27.76
N ARG A 403 -16.99 -7.31 -28.67
CA ARG A 403 -18.35 -7.87 -28.56
C ARG A 403 -18.37 -9.38 -28.80
N VAL A 404 -17.50 -9.86 -29.69
CA VAL A 404 -17.40 -11.28 -30.08
C VAL A 404 -16.34 -12.02 -29.29
N VAL A 405 -15.19 -11.37 -29.04
CA VAL A 405 -14.05 -11.94 -28.32
C VAL A 405 -13.89 -11.17 -27.01
N PRO A 406 -14.40 -11.68 -25.88
CA PRO A 406 -14.37 -10.97 -24.60
C PRO A 406 -12.97 -10.49 -24.18
N ALA A 407 -11.92 -11.22 -24.55
CA ALA A 407 -10.54 -10.81 -24.28
C ALA A 407 -10.16 -9.45 -24.93
N LEU A 408 -10.78 -9.08 -26.05
CA LEU A 408 -10.56 -7.80 -26.76
C LEU A 408 -11.34 -6.62 -26.17
N ARG A 409 -12.27 -6.86 -25.22
CA ARG A 409 -12.92 -5.76 -24.51
C ARG A 409 -11.86 -4.89 -23.85
N ASN A 410 -12.08 -3.58 -23.88
CA ASN A 410 -11.18 -2.64 -23.22
C ASN A 410 -11.44 -2.74 -21.71
N THR A 411 -10.74 -3.68 -21.08
CA THR A 411 -11.02 -4.15 -19.71
C THR A 411 -10.62 -3.18 -18.62
N ARG A 412 -10.14 -1.96 -18.95
CA ARG A 412 -9.99 -0.88 -17.96
C ARG A 412 -11.27 -0.60 -17.16
N HIS A 413 -12.44 -0.99 -17.67
CA HIS A 413 -13.70 -0.94 -16.93
C HIS A 413 -14.24 -2.32 -16.45
N ASP A 414 -13.73 -3.45 -16.98
CA ASP A 414 -14.27 -4.79 -16.68
C ASP A 414 -13.41 -5.62 -15.70
N ILE A 415 -12.15 -5.25 -15.42
CA ILE A 415 -11.31 -6.00 -14.43
C ILE A 415 -11.95 -5.95 -13.03
N ALA A 416 -12.65 -4.87 -12.71
CA ALA A 416 -13.45 -4.77 -11.50
C ALA A 416 -14.67 -5.71 -11.48
N ALA A 417 -15.16 -6.23 -12.61
CA ALA A 417 -16.34 -7.09 -12.61
C ALA A 417 -15.99 -8.58 -12.52
N THR A 418 -14.88 -9.03 -13.13
CA THR A 418 -14.58 -10.46 -13.30
C THR A 418 -13.65 -11.05 -12.23
N GLU A 419 -12.85 -10.25 -11.52
CA GLU A 419 -12.03 -10.72 -10.38
C GLU A 419 -12.70 -10.47 -9.01
N ILE A 420 -13.91 -9.93 -9.03
CA ILE A 420 -14.69 -9.49 -7.86
C ILE A 420 -15.80 -10.48 -7.47
N ARG A 421 -16.14 -11.42 -8.34
CA ARG A 421 -16.89 -12.64 -7.97
C ARG A 421 -15.90 -13.73 -7.61
#